data_AF-A0A6C1DR95-F1
#
_entry.id   AF-A0A6C1DR95-F1
#
_cell.length_a   1.000
_cell.length_b   1.000
_cell.length_c   1.000
_cell.angle_alpha   90.00
_cell.angle_beta   90.00
_cell.angle_gamma   90.00
#
_symmetry.space_group_name_H-M   'P 1'
#
loop_
_entity.id
_entity.type
_entity.pdbx_description
1 polymer ?
#
loop_
_entity_poly.entity_id
_entity_poly.type
_entity_poly.pdbx_seq_one_letter_code
_entity_poly.pdbx_strand_id
1 'polypeptide(L)'
;MVYRNRSKSVLSTHSKKSDDKAHYKSRSKKKSKSRSKKRLRIYWRYISIVWILWLGLISYYESVVVKRAMKKCQWSTWEDWPEGAESHRVGLFADPQIMDEYSYPGRPQIVNYFTRVIVDHYHRRNWKYVQYYLDPDSNFFLGDLFDGGRNWDDKQWIKEYTRFNQIFPKKPLRRTVMSLPGNHDIGFGDTVVESSLQRFSSYFGETSSSLDAGNHTFVLLDTISLSDKTNPNVSRIPRQFLDNFAMGSHPLPRILLTHVPLWRDPEQQTCGQLRESKEPFPIQKGHQYQTVIENDISQEILTKIQPEILFSGDDHDHCQISHSYPFQGKTKNAQEITVKSCAMNMGISRPAIQLLSLYNPSDLTMVNAGGEYASKTYQTELCYMPDPYKAIRMYLWGLLFSAAFIAYMHFFPKSFNNRVATIMNRVFTRPDGNTSDLPLPTSISKSKSKKSLTHSKYAVNDTRSIKQFLVNAIVLFVSVMPIFIYFYTVV
;
A
#
# COMPACT_ATOMS: atom_id res chain seq x y z
N MET A 1 90.05 -4.09 6.67
CA MET A 1 91.26 -4.74 7.23
C MET A 1 90.82 -5.55 8.44
N VAL A 2 90.86 -6.89 8.38
CA VAL A 2 91.97 -7.74 8.90
C VAL A 2 92.05 -7.60 10.44
N TYR A 3 91.99 -8.61 11.32
CA TYR A 3 91.92 -10.08 11.27
C TYR A 3 91.71 -10.55 12.74
N ARG A 4 91.15 -11.76 12.92
CA ARG A 4 91.50 -12.81 13.91
C ARG A 4 91.70 -12.55 15.43
N ASN A 5 91.06 -13.47 16.17
CA ASN A 5 91.61 -14.43 17.18
C ASN A 5 91.53 -14.17 18.69
N ARG A 6 90.69 -15.01 19.34
CA ARG A 6 91.01 -16.08 20.33
C ARG A 6 91.86 -15.78 21.58
N SER A 7 91.27 -16.06 22.74
CA SER A 7 91.87 -16.70 23.94
C SER A 7 90.70 -17.22 24.82
N LYS A 8 90.50 -18.51 25.18
CA LYS A 8 91.12 -19.34 26.25
C LYS A 8 91.40 -18.54 27.53
N SER A 9 91.15 -18.96 28.77
CA SER A 9 90.61 -20.15 29.43
C SER A 9 90.73 -19.89 30.94
N VAL A 10 89.75 -20.21 31.79
CA VAL A 10 89.99 -20.52 33.22
C VAL A 10 88.89 -21.49 33.73
N LEU A 11 89.26 -22.76 33.91
CA LEU A 11 88.69 -23.68 34.93
C LEU A 11 89.32 -23.28 36.28
N SER A 12 88.73 -23.43 37.46
CA SER A 12 88.03 -24.55 38.10
C SER A 12 87.37 -24.00 39.38
N THR A 13 86.34 -24.61 39.97
CA THR A 13 86.54 -25.60 41.05
C THR A 13 85.29 -26.48 41.24
N HIS A 14 85.54 -27.77 41.37
CA HIS A 14 84.59 -28.81 41.78
C HIS A 14 84.39 -28.83 43.30
N SER A 15 83.16 -29.14 43.73
CA SER A 15 82.88 -29.87 44.99
C SER A 15 81.71 -30.83 44.73
N LYS A 16 81.92 -32.12 45.07
CA LYS A 16 81.00 -33.26 44.97
C LYS A 16 80.45 -33.58 46.37
N LYS A 17 79.15 -33.84 46.55
CA LYS A 17 78.45 -35.12 46.83
C LYS A 17 77.15 -34.70 47.59
N SER A 18 75.99 -35.33 47.50
CA SER A 18 75.67 -36.76 47.51
C SER A 18 74.31 -37.04 46.85
N ASP A 19 74.14 -38.28 46.40
CA ASP A 19 72.93 -38.92 45.90
C ASP A 19 71.77 -38.91 46.93
N ASP A 20 70.51 -38.76 46.50
CA ASP A 20 69.62 -39.90 46.23
C ASP A 20 68.16 -39.52 45.92
N LYS A 21 67.49 -40.44 45.21
CA LYS A 21 66.03 -40.61 44.98
C LYS A 21 65.37 -39.86 43.81
N ALA A 22 65.20 -40.69 42.77
CA ALA A 22 64.35 -40.54 41.61
C ALA A 22 62.89 -40.18 41.93
N HIS A 23 62.38 -39.15 41.24
CA HIS A 23 60.97 -39.03 40.91
C HIS A 23 60.84 -38.75 39.41
N TYR A 24 60.39 -39.78 38.67
CA TYR A 24 60.11 -39.73 37.25
C TYR A 24 58.89 -38.81 36.99
N LYS A 25 59.13 -37.52 36.78
CA LYS A 25 58.09 -36.59 36.28
C LYS A 25 57.89 -36.84 34.79
N SER A 26 56.79 -37.50 34.44
CA SER A 26 56.33 -37.59 33.05
C SER A 26 56.12 -36.17 32.51
N ARG A 27 56.95 -35.80 31.52
CA ARG A 27 56.81 -34.55 30.77
C ARG A 27 55.59 -34.72 29.88
N SER A 28 54.42 -34.31 30.38
CA SER A 28 53.21 -34.22 29.56
C SER A 28 53.49 -33.20 28.44
N LYS A 29 53.61 -33.71 27.21
CA LYS A 29 53.56 -32.88 26.00
C LYS A 29 52.20 -32.16 26.02
N LYS A 30 52.17 -30.90 26.47
CA LYS A 30 51.08 -29.97 26.20
C LYS A 30 50.95 -29.86 24.67
N LYS A 31 50.11 -30.70 24.08
CA LYS A 31 49.57 -30.48 22.74
C LYS A 31 48.84 -29.15 22.82
N SER A 32 49.44 -28.09 22.29
CA SER A 32 48.72 -26.86 21.99
C SER A 32 47.61 -27.24 21.01
N LYS A 33 46.39 -27.38 21.52
CA LYS A 33 45.20 -27.42 20.67
C LYS A 33 45.06 -26.01 20.09
N SER A 34 45.72 -25.78 18.95
CA SER A 34 45.34 -24.73 18.03
C SER A 34 43.86 -24.95 17.69
N ARG A 35 42.98 -24.22 18.38
CA ARG A 35 41.57 -24.09 17.98
C ARG A 35 41.58 -23.31 16.68
N SER A 36 41.75 -24.01 15.56
CA SER A 36 41.40 -23.49 14.24
C SER A 36 39.95 -22.99 14.34
N LYS A 37 39.76 -21.67 14.40
CA LYS A 37 38.43 -21.04 14.28
C LYS A 37 37.87 -21.52 12.94
N LYS A 38 36.93 -22.47 12.96
CA LYS A 38 36.26 -22.95 11.74
C LYS A 38 35.65 -21.72 11.06
N ARG A 39 36.19 -21.35 9.89
CA ARG A 39 35.70 -20.21 9.10
C ARG A 39 34.24 -20.47 8.74
N LEU A 40 33.35 -19.54 9.10
CA LEU A 40 31.93 -19.65 8.77
C LEU A 40 31.77 -19.52 7.25
N ARG A 41 31.08 -20.48 6.63
CA ARG A 41 30.90 -20.56 5.17
C ARG A 41 29.54 -20.00 4.75
N ILE A 42 29.55 -18.93 3.98
CA ILE A 42 28.32 -18.37 3.39
C ILE A 42 27.97 -19.17 2.13
N TYR A 43 26.73 -19.66 2.06
CA TYR A 43 26.26 -20.47 0.95
C TYR A 43 25.60 -19.59 -0.13
N TRP A 44 26.41 -18.78 -0.80
CA TRP A 44 25.96 -17.77 -1.76
C TRP A 44 25.00 -18.29 -2.83
N ARG A 45 25.21 -19.49 -3.38
CA ARG A 45 24.32 -20.06 -4.41
C ARG A 45 22.87 -20.20 -3.93
N TYR A 46 22.70 -20.71 -2.72
CA TYR A 46 21.37 -20.89 -2.14
C TYR A 46 20.75 -19.55 -1.73
N ILE A 47 21.57 -18.64 -1.18
CA ILE A 47 21.13 -17.28 -0.87
C ILE A 47 20.66 -16.57 -2.14
N SER A 48 21.42 -16.64 -3.24
CA SER A 48 21.05 -16.05 -4.53
C SER A 48 19.75 -16.63 -5.09
N ILE A 49 19.53 -17.94 -4.98
CA ILE A 49 18.26 -18.56 -5.43
C ILE A 49 17.09 -18.01 -4.61
N VAL A 50 17.20 -18.02 -3.28
CA VAL A 50 16.13 -17.50 -2.41
C VAL A 50 15.93 -16.00 -2.63
N TRP A 51 17.01 -15.25 -2.87
CA TRP A 51 16.95 -13.83 -3.22
C TRP A 51 16.22 -13.59 -4.55
N ILE A 52 16.45 -14.39 -5.59
CA ILE A 52 15.72 -14.31 -6.87
C ILE A 52 14.22 -14.60 -6.65
N LEU A 53 13.89 -15.58 -5.80
CA LEU A 53 12.50 -15.86 -5.45
C LEU A 53 11.85 -14.68 -4.73
N TRP A 54 12.57 -14.01 -3.82
CA TRP A 54 12.10 -12.77 -3.19
C TRP A 54 11.92 -11.63 -4.18
N LEU A 55 12.88 -11.42 -5.08
CA LEU A 55 12.76 -10.40 -6.13
C LEU A 55 11.52 -10.65 -6.99
N GLY A 56 11.31 -11.90 -7.42
CA GLY A 56 10.12 -12.29 -8.19
C GLY A 56 8.83 -12.10 -7.41
N LEU A 57 8.81 -12.51 -6.13
CA LEU A 57 7.64 -12.37 -5.26
C LEU A 57 7.25 -10.90 -5.04
N ILE A 58 8.22 -10.06 -4.68
CA ILE A 58 8.00 -8.63 -4.44
C ILE A 58 7.62 -7.94 -5.76
N SER A 59 8.36 -8.17 -6.85
CA SER A 59 8.02 -7.58 -8.15
C SER A 59 6.62 -7.99 -8.64
N TYR A 60 6.21 -9.22 -8.36
CA TYR A 60 4.86 -9.68 -8.71
C TYR A 60 3.78 -8.91 -7.94
N TYR A 61 3.88 -8.81 -6.61
CA TYR A 61 2.86 -8.16 -5.79
C TYR A 61 2.91 -6.63 -5.83
N GLU A 62 4.10 -6.04 -5.91
CA GLU A 62 4.30 -4.58 -5.97
C GLU A 62 4.11 -3.99 -7.36
N SER A 63 4.01 -4.80 -8.41
CA SER A 63 3.84 -4.26 -9.78
C SER A 63 2.82 -5.02 -10.60
N VAL A 64 2.98 -6.33 -10.78
CA VAL A 64 2.11 -7.10 -11.68
C VAL A 64 0.67 -7.14 -11.18
N VAL A 65 0.47 -7.37 -9.88
CA VAL A 65 -0.87 -7.41 -9.27
C VAL A 65 -1.55 -6.04 -9.36
N VAL A 66 -0.85 -4.96 -9.06
CA VAL A 66 -1.37 -3.59 -9.12
C VAL A 66 -1.75 -3.21 -10.55
N LYS A 67 -0.86 -3.49 -11.51
CA LYS A 67 -1.13 -3.31 -12.95
C LYS A 67 -2.39 -4.04 -13.39
N ARG A 68 -2.55 -5.31 -12.96
CA ARG A 68 -3.73 -6.11 -13.32
C ARG A 68 -5.01 -5.54 -12.72
N ALA A 69 -4.96 -5.01 -11.50
CA ALA A 69 -6.12 -4.33 -10.89
C ALA A 69 -6.55 -3.13 -11.74
N MET A 70 -5.62 -2.23 -12.10
CA MET A 70 -5.94 -1.07 -12.94
C MET A 70 -6.39 -1.45 -14.35
N LYS A 71 -5.82 -2.53 -14.91
CA LYS A 71 -6.23 -3.02 -16.24
C LYS A 71 -7.65 -3.56 -16.29
N LYS A 72 -8.20 -4.03 -15.17
CA LYS A 72 -9.59 -4.49 -15.10
C LYS A 72 -10.59 -3.34 -15.15
N CYS A 73 -10.19 -2.16 -14.71
CA CYS A 73 -11.03 -0.98 -14.67
C CYS A 73 -10.82 -0.04 -15.88
N GLN A 74 -10.13 -0.54 -16.92
CA GLN A 74 -9.86 0.29 -18.10
C GLN A 74 -11.17 0.78 -18.69
N TRP A 75 -11.21 2.06 -19.02
CA TRP A 75 -12.38 2.74 -19.55
C TRP A 75 -13.04 1.96 -20.70
N SER A 76 -12.24 1.41 -21.62
CA SER A 76 -12.71 0.62 -22.75
C SER A 76 -13.43 -0.70 -22.40
N THR A 77 -13.44 -1.14 -21.14
CA THR A 77 -14.12 -2.38 -20.73
C THR A 77 -15.55 -2.17 -20.27
N TRP A 78 -15.94 -0.92 -20.01
CA TRP A 78 -17.24 -0.60 -19.42
C TRP A 78 -17.86 0.70 -19.95
N GLU A 79 -17.09 1.62 -20.53
CA GLU A 79 -17.63 2.76 -21.25
C GLU A 79 -18.40 2.26 -22.48
N ASP A 80 -19.66 2.69 -22.57
CA ASP A 80 -20.57 2.38 -23.66
C ASP A 80 -21.07 3.69 -24.28
N TRP A 81 -20.17 4.36 -25.00
CA TRP A 81 -20.47 5.59 -25.72
C TRP A 81 -20.46 5.34 -27.24
N PRO A 82 -21.14 6.19 -28.04
CA PRO A 82 -21.10 6.09 -29.49
C PRO A 82 -19.67 6.09 -30.05
N GLU A 83 -19.47 5.46 -31.21
CA GLU A 83 -18.17 5.40 -31.86
C GLU A 83 -17.64 6.82 -32.15
N GLY A 84 -16.37 7.08 -31.76
CA GLY A 84 -15.75 8.40 -31.87
C GLY A 84 -16.07 9.37 -30.74
N ALA A 85 -16.85 8.97 -29.73
CA ALA A 85 -17.09 9.80 -28.54
C ALA A 85 -15.82 10.00 -27.72
N GLU A 86 -15.47 11.26 -27.46
CA GLU A 86 -14.42 11.63 -26.51
C GLU A 86 -15.05 11.89 -25.14
N SER A 87 -14.98 10.88 -24.26
CA SER A 87 -15.46 11.01 -22.88
C SER A 87 -14.46 11.74 -21.99
N HIS A 88 -14.96 12.53 -21.05
CA HIS A 88 -14.15 13.10 -19.97
C HIS A 88 -14.17 12.14 -18.78
N ARG A 89 -12.98 11.71 -18.35
CA ARG A 89 -12.79 10.63 -17.38
C ARG A 89 -12.39 11.18 -16.02
N VAL A 90 -13.04 10.69 -14.98
CA VAL A 90 -12.90 11.20 -13.62
C VAL A 90 -12.63 10.07 -12.63
N GLY A 91 -11.66 10.26 -11.74
CA GLY A 91 -11.41 9.39 -10.59
C GLY A 91 -11.86 10.05 -9.28
N LEU A 92 -12.69 9.38 -8.51
CA LEU A 92 -13.14 9.82 -7.19
C LEU A 92 -12.48 8.96 -6.09
N PHE A 93 -11.86 9.63 -5.12
CA PHE A 93 -11.10 9.02 -4.04
C PHE A 93 -11.70 9.43 -2.70
N ALA A 94 -12.33 8.51 -2.00
CA ALA A 94 -12.87 8.76 -0.66
C ALA A 94 -11.91 8.27 0.42
N ASP A 95 -11.89 9.00 1.53
CA ASP A 95 -11.29 8.62 2.82
C ASP A 95 -9.89 8.00 2.69
N PRO A 96 -8.90 8.70 2.09
CA PRO A 96 -7.52 8.22 2.09
C PRO A 96 -6.93 8.18 3.50
N GLN A 97 -7.40 9.02 4.43
CA GLN A 97 -7.10 9.05 5.86
C GLN A 97 -5.67 8.62 6.19
N ILE A 98 -4.70 9.43 5.75
CA ILE A 98 -3.30 9.08 6.01
C ILE A 98 -3.06 9.02 7.52
N MET A 99 -2.55 7.87 7.97
CA MET A 99 -2.38 7.56 9.38
C MET A 99 -1.28 8.43 10.02
N ASP A 100 -1.47 8.83 11.28
CA ASP A 100 -0.48 9.52 12.08
C ASP A 100 0.08 8.64 13.22
N GLU A 101 0.80 9.25 14.17
CA GLU A 101 1.40 8.53 15.30
C GLU A 101 0.39 8.18 16.41
N TYR A 102 -0.80 8.80 16.39
CA TYR A 102 -1.87 8.72 17.38
C TYR A 102 -3.11 7.96 16.92
N SER A 103 -3.23 7.64 15.63
CA SER A 103 -4.35 6.90 15.01
C SER A 103 -4.76 5.62 15.76
N TYR A 104 -3.80 4.93 16.39
CA TYR A 104 -4.07 3.74 17.20
C TYR A 104 -3.40 3.88 18.57
N PRO A 105 -4.07 4.56 19.54
CA PRO A 105 -3.51 4.77 20.86
C PRO A 105 -3.35 3.41 21.57
N GLY A 106 -2.23 3.23 22.27
CA GLY A 106 -1.91 1.98 22.98
C GLY A 106 -1.14 0.94 22.15
N ARG A 107 -0.92 1.15 20.84
CA ARG A 107 0.00 0.32 20.05
C ARG A 107 1.46 0.72 20.27
N PRO A 108 2.42 -0.23 20.25
CA PRO A 108 3.83 0.11 20.31
C PRO A 108 4.24 1.04 19.16
N GLN A 109 4.99 2.10 19.46
CA GLN A 109 5.38 3.12 18.47
C GLN A 109 6.07 2.53 17.23
N ILE A 110 6.88 1.49 17.41
CA ILE A 110 7.55 0.81 16.30
C ILE A 110 6.55 0.15 15.33
N VAL A 111 5.44 -0.39 15.86
CA VAL A 111 4.37 -1.01 15.04
C VAL A 111 3.61 0.08 14.29
N ASN A 112 3.29 1.20 14.94
CA ASN A 112 2.65 2.33 14.27
C ASN A 112 3.55 2.90 13.16
N TYR A 113 4.85 3.04 13.41
CA TYR A 113 5.81 3.48 12.38
C TYR A 113 5.79 2.58 11.14
N PHE A 114 5.91 1.25 11.31
CA PHE A 114 5.91 0.34 10.16
C PHE A 114 4.54 0.26 9.47
N THR A 115 3.45 0.35 10.25
CA THR A 115 2.10 0.42 9.69
C THR A 115 1.95 1.65 8.80
N ARG A 116 2.44 2.81 9.26
CA ARG A 116 2.47 4.06 8.50
C ARG A 116 3.22 3.91 7.18
N VAL A 117 4.42 3.31 7.22
CA VAL A 117 5.23 3.07 6.01
C VAL A 117 4.50 2.16 5.01
N ILE A 118 3.78 1.13 5.48
CA ILE A 118 3.03 0.21 4.62
C ILE A 118 1.83 0.93 3.98
N VAL A 119 1.06 1.68 4.78
CA VAL A 119 -0.12 2.43 4.31
C VAL A 119 0.29 3.50 3.30
N ASP A 120 1.33 4.29 3.57
CA ASP A 120 1.86 5.31 2.65
C ASP A 120 2.31 4.70 1.32
N HIS A 121 3.01 3.58 1.39
CA HIS A 121 3.44 2.86 0.20
C HIS A 121 2.24 2.36 -0.61
N TYR A 122 1.23 1.79 0.06
CA TYR A 122 0.01 1.34 -0.60
C TYR A 122 -0.68 2.49 -1.36
N HIS A 123 -0.87 3.64 -0.72
CA HIS A 123 -1.46 4.81 -1.35
C HIS A 123 -0.63 5.33 -2.51
N ARG A 124 0.67 5.60 -2.28
CA ARG A 124 1.56 6.17 -3.31
C ARG A 124 1.63 5.29 -4.54
N ARG A 125 1.82 3.99 -4.34
CA ARG A 125 1.92 3.00 -5.43
C ARG A 125 0.61 2.95 -6.21
N ASN A 126 -0.53 2.82 -5.52
CA ASN A 126 -1.80 2.70 -6.22
C ASN A 126 -2.18 4.01 -6.93
N TRP A 127 -1.94 5.17 -6.31
CA TRP A 127 -2.11 6.48 -6.96
C TRP A 127 -1.30 6.57 -8.25
N LYS A 128 0.00 6.26 -8.20
CA LYS A 128 0.88 6.26 -9.39
C LYS A 128 0.34 5.36 -10.50
N TYR A 129 -0.18 4.18 -10.15
CA TYR A 129 -0.72 3.23 -11.12
C TYR A 129 -2.07 3.68 -11.70
N VAL A 130 -2.94 4.29 -10.90
CA VAL A 130 -4.17 4.93 -11.40
C VAL A 130 -3.81 6.04 -12.40
N GLN A 131 -2.93 6.96 -12.02
CA GLN A 131 -2.52 8.08 -12.87
C GLN A 131 -1.77 7.65 -14.14
N TYR A 132 -1.16 6.45 -14.15
CA TYR A 132 -0.43 5.92 -15.30
C TYR A 132 -1.29 5.05 -16.22
N TYR A 133 -2.07 4.13 -15.66
CA TYR A 133 -2.84 3.15 -16.45
C TYR A 133 -4.25 3.62 -16.76
N LEU A 134 -4.92 4.31 -15.82
CA LEU A 134 -6.25 4.87 -16.06
C LEU A 134 -6.14 6.29 -16.59
N ASP A 135 -5.17 7.08 -16.11
CA ASP A 135 -4.92 8.45 -16.58
C ASP A 135 -6.19 9.33 -16.67
N PRO A 136 -6.94 9.47 -15.56
CA PRO A 136 -8.15 10.29 -15.54
C PRO A 136 -7.84 11.76 -15.82
N ASP A 137 -8.74 12.46 -16.50
CA ASP A 137 -8.63 13.88 -16.82
C ASP A 137 -8.77 14.75 -15.56
N SER A 138 -9.67 14.34 -14.66
CA SER A 138 -9.91 14.98 -13.36
C SER A 138 -9.88 13.96 -12.22
N ASN A 139 -9.40 14.40 -11.05
CA ASN A 139 -9.42 13.62 -9.82
C ASN A 139 -10.06 14.45 -8.71
N PHE A 140 -10.95 13.86 -7.92
CA PHE A 140 -11.57 14.49 -6.76
C PHE A 140 -11.37 13.64 -5.52
N PHE A 141 -10.96 14.28 -4.43
CA PHE A 141 -10.90 13.67 -3.11
C PHE A 141 -12.14 14.08 -2.32
N LEU A 142 -12.83 13.11 -1.72
CA LEU A 142 -14.12 13.28 -1.06
C LEU A 142 -13.97 13.38 0.47
N GLY A 143 -13.06 14.24 0.93
CA GLY A 143 -12.81 14.46 2.35
C GLY A 143 -11.97 13.39 3.03
N ASP A 144 -11.73 13.63 4.32
CA ASP A 144 -10.96 12.80 5.23
C ASP A 144 -9.56 12.50 4.67
N LEU A 145 -8.86 13.58 4.35
CA LEU A 145 -7.49 13.50 3.83
C LEU A 145 -6.54 12.97 4.89
N PHE A 146 -6.76 13.37 6.14
CA PHE A 146 -5.99 13.02 7.32
C PHE A 146 -6.84 12.26 8.33
N ASP A 147 -6.25 11.36 9.10
CA ASP A 147 -6.94 10.74 10.24
C ASP A 147 -6.98 11.67 11.48
N GLY A 148 -5.97 12.53 11.66
CA GLY A 148 -5.86 13.42 12.83
C GLY A 148 -5.96 14.91 12.53
N GLY A 149 -6.33 15.29 11.30
CA GLY A 149 -6.17 16.65 10.76
C GLY A 149 -6.69 17.78 11.66
N ARG A 150 -7.85 17.58 12.26
CA ARG A 150 -8.50 18.55 13.16
C ARG A 150 -7.82 18.71 14.52
N ASN A 151 -7.02 17.74 14.95
CA ASN A 151 -6.42 17.67 16.29
C ASN A 151 -4.99 18.21 16.35
N TRP A 152 -4.37 18.49 15.20
CA TRP A 152 -2.96 18.88 15.13
C TRP A 152 -2.76 20.40 15.27
N ASP A 153 -1.60 20.76 15.82
CA ASP A 153 -1.08 22.12 15.68
C ASP A 153 -0.58 22.38 14.24
N ASP A 154 -0.32 23.65 13.91
CA ASP A 154 0.10 24.04 12.56
C ASP A 154 1.40 23.36 12.11
N LYS A 155 2.33 23.12 13.04
CA LYS A 155 3.63 22.54 12.72
C LYS A 155 3.48 21.08 12.30
N GLN A 156 2.70 20.30 13.05
CA GLN A 156 2.40 18.92 12.70
C GLN A 156 1.53 18.88 11.43
N TRP A 157 0.54 19.75 11.31
CA TRP A 157 -0.33 19.80 10.14
C TRP A 157 0.45 20.09 8.85
N ILE A 158 1.36 21.06 8.83
CA ILE A 158 2.18 21.38 7.64
C ILE A 158 3.07 20.20 7.23
N LYS A 159 3.61 19.47 8.22
CA LYS A 159 4.40 18.25 7.97
C LYS A 159 3.54 17.18 7.30
N GLU A 160 2.33 16.94 7.81
CA GLU A 160 1.42 15.94 7.27
C GLU A 160 0.83 16.36 5.92
N TYR A 161 0.56 17.65 5.70
CA TYR A 161 0.21 18.21 4.39
C TYR A 161 1.30 17.97 3.35
N THR A 162 2.57 18.21 3.73
CA THR A 162 3.71 17.94 2.84
C THR A 162 3.79 16.45 2.51
N ARG A 163 3.60 15.57 3.50
CA ARG A 163 3.57 14.12 3.31
C ARG A 163 2.41 13.69 2.41
N PHE A 164 1.21 14.24 2.60
CA PHE A 164 0.04 13.96 1.77
C PHE A 164 0.32 14.27 0.30
N ASN A 165 0.87 15.46 0.00
CA ASN A 165 1.22 15.84 -1.38
C ASN A 165 2.36 14.99 -1.98
N GLN A 166 3.24 14.41 -1.15
CA GLN A 166 4.23 13.43 -1.60
C GLN A 166 3.63 12.04 -1.87
N ILE A 167 2.54 11.67 -1.20
CA ILE A 167 1.83 10.41 -1.42
C ILE A 167 0.95 10.51 -2.67
N PHE A 168 0.26 11.64 -2.83
CA PHE A 168 -0.65 11.93 -3.93
C PHE A 168 -0.16 13.12 -4.80
N PRO A 169 1.02 13.01 -5.46
CA PRO A 169 1.52 14.10 -6.30
C PRO A 169 0.57 14.36 -7.46
N LYS A 170 0.26 15.64 -7.70
CA LYS A 170 -0.58 16.08 -8.82
C LYS A 170 0.14 15.81 -10.15
N LYS A 171 -0.56 15.20 -11.12
CA LYS A 171 -0.03 14.96 -12.46
C LYS A 171 -0.15 16.24 -13.30
N PRO A 172 0.90 16.69 -14.01
CA PRO A 172 0.81 17.83 -14.90
C PRO A 172 -0.29 17.66 -15.94
N LEU A 173 -0.99 18.75 -16.29
CA LEU A 173 -2.10 18.78 -17.27
C LEU A 173 -3.34 17.96 -16.88
N ARG A 174 -3.38 17.37 -15.68
CA ARG A 174 -4.58 16.75 -15.10
C ARG A 174 -5.11 17.63 -13.98
N ARG A 175 -6.43 17.66 -13.80
CA ARG A 175 -7.05 18.39 -12.68
C ARG A 175 -7.08 17.48 -11.45
N THR A 176 -6.69 18.00 -10.29
CA THR A 176 -6.79 17.29 -9.01
C THR A 176 -7.31 18.24 -7.95
N VAL A 177 -8.51 17.94 -7.44
CA VAL A 177 -9.23 18.76 -6.46
C VAL A 177 -9.28 18.01 -5.14
N MET A 178 -8.85 18.68 -4.08
CA MET A 178 -8.70 18.14 -2.72
C MET A 178 -9.32 19.07 -1.67
N SER A 179 -10.17 20.00 -2.11
CA SER A 179 -10.72 21.06 -1.25
C SER A 179 -11.99 20.66 -0.50
N LEU A 180 -12.55 19.47 -0.75
CA LEU A 180 -13.68 18.97 0.03
C LEU A 180 -13.13 18.40 1.35
N PRO A 181 -13.46 18.98 2.52
CA PRO A 181 -13.01 18.47 3.81
C PRO A 181 -13.86 17.29 4.25
N GLY A 182 -13.27 16.42 5.08
CA GLY A 182 -14.04 15.48 5.89
C GLY A 182 -14.03 15.82 7.36
N ASN A 183 -14.75 15.04 8.17
CA ASN A 183 -14.88 15.32 9.59
C ASN A 183 -13.54 15.13 10.34
N HIS A 184 -12.64 14.25 9.87
CA HIS A 184 -11.26 14.13 10.38
C HIS A 184 -10.36 15.31 10.06
N ASP A 185 -10.71 16.08 9.04
CA ASP A 185 -9.95 17.27 8.67
C ASP A 185 -10.34 18.51 9.51
N ILE A 186 -11.64 18.71 9.77
CA ILE A 186 -12.15 19.98 10.33
C ILE A 186 -13.09 19.84 11.55
N GLY A 187 -13.52 18.64 11.94
CA GLY A 187 -14.56 18.43 12.96
C GLY A 187 -15.95 18.25 12.34
N PHE A 188 -17.04 18.40 13.10
CA PHE A 188 -18.39 18.23 12.56
C PHE A 188 -19.46 19.13 13.21
N GLY A 189 -20.33 19.70 12.39
CA GLY A 189 -21.48 20.51 12.80
C GLY A 189 -21.10 21.59 13.83
N ASP A 190 -21.85 21.66 14.93
CA ASP A 190 -21.63 22.59 16.06
C ASP A 190 -20.24 22.49 16.72
N THR A 191 -19.43 21.51 16.33
CA THR A 191 -18.10 21.24 16.89
C THR A 191 -17.01 21.31 15.82
N VAL A 192 -17.25 21.95 14.68
CA VAL A 192 -16.20 22.31 13.73
C VAL A 192 -15.12 23.14 14.42
N VAL A 193 -13.86 22.80 14.17
CA VAL A 193 -12.70 23.51 14.71
C VAL A 193 -12.32 24.61 13.71
N GLU A 194 -12.69 25.86 14.02
CA GLU A 194 -12.53 27.00 13.10
C GLU A 194 -11.09 27.18 12.59
N SER A 195 -10.09 27.00 13.45
CA SER A 195 -8.68 27.10 13.04
C SER A 195 -8.29 25.99 12.07
N SER A 196 -8.81 24.78 12.24
CA SER A 196 -8.61 23.66 11.33
C SER A 196 -9.31 23.90 9.99
N LEU A 197 -10.55 24.42 10.00
CA LEU A 197 -11.27 24.83 8.78
C LEU A 197 -10.51 25.91 8.00
N GLN A 198 -10.11 27.00 8.67
CA GLN A 198 -9.36 28.09 8.04
C GLN A 198 -8.03 27.62 7.45
N ARG A 199 -7.31 26.77 8.19
CA ARG A 199 -6.05 26.17 7.72
C ARG A 199 -6.29 25.26 6.52
N PHE A 200 -7.30 24.39 6.59
CA PHE A 200 -7.65 23.49 5.49
C PHE A 200 -7.96 24.27 4.21
N SER A 201 -8.85 25.27 4.28
CA SER A 201 -9.25 26.07 3.12
C SER A 201 -8.10 26.89 2.54
N SER A 202 -7.21 27.41 3.39
CA SER A 202 -6.02 28.16 2.95
C SER A 202 -5.05 27.35 2.09
N TYR A 203 -4.96 26.04 2.32
CA TYR A 203 -3.99 25.16 1.65
C TYR A 203 -4.58 24.28 0.55
N PHE A 204 -5.85 23.87 0.68
CA PHE A 204 -6.54 23.03 -0.29
C PHE A 204 -7.50 23.80 -1.20
N GLY A 205 -7.94 24.99 -0.80
CA GLY A 205 -8.90 25.84 -1.51
C GLY A 205 -10.27 25.88 -0.83
N GLU A 206 -11.20 26.63 -1.42
CA GLU A 206 -12.56 26.80 -0.89
C GLU A 206 -13.27 25.46 -0.71
N THR A 207 -13.87 25.26 0.48
CA THR A 207 -14.52 23.99 0.85
C THR A 207 -15.86 23.78 0.19
N SER A 208 -16.47 24.88 -0.28
CA SER A 208 -17.65 24.87 -1.15
C SER A 208 -17.37 25.64 -2.43
N SER A 209 -17.45 24.97 -3.57
CA SER A 209 -17.12 25.54 -4.88
C SER A 209 -17.81 24.80 -6.02
N SER A 210 -17.87 25.41 -7.19
CA SER A 210 -18.29 24.73 -8.42
C SER A 210 -17.22 24.84 -9.50
N LEU A 211 -17.13 23.83 -10.36
CA LEU A 211 -16.24 23.83 -11.51
C LEU A 211 -16.83 23.03 -12.67
N ASP A 212 -16.60 23.53 -13.88
CA ASP A 212 -17.00 22.82 -15.09
C ASP A 212 -15.88 21.90 -15.59
N ALA A 213 -16.26 20.67 -15.93
CA ALA A 213 -15.41 19.65 -16.54
C ALA A 213 -16.26 18.65 -17.33
N GLY A 214 -15.83 18.28 -18.54
CA GLY A 214 -16.54 17.31 -19.36
C GLY A 214 -17.98 17.69 -19.72
N ASN A 215 -18.27 18.98 -19.90
CA ASN A 215 -19.62 19.51 -20.10
C ASN A 215 -20.61 19.15 -18.96
N HIS A 216 -20.09 19.07 -17.74
CA HIS A 216 -20.86 18.94 -16.50
C HIS A 216 -20.35 19.97 -15.49
N THR A 217 -21.21 20.37 -14.56
CA THR A 217 -20.83 21.22 -13.42
C THR A 217 -20.70 20.35 -12.18
N PHE A 218 -19.48 20.22 -11.67
CA PHE A 218 -19.23 19.62 -10.36
C PHE A 218 -19.49 20.65 -9.27
N VAL A 219 -20.22 20.26 -8.23
CA VAL A 219 -20.52 21.09 -7.06
C VAL A 219 -19.94 20.40 -5.83
N LEU A 220 -18.87 20.97 -5.28
CA LEU A 220 -18.29 20.54 -4.01
C LEU A 220 -19.00 21.32 -2.90
N LEU A 221 -19.56 20.63 -1.93
CA LEU A 221 -20.28 21.28 -0.84
C LEU A 221 -19.81 20.76 0.52
N ASP A 222 -19.36 21.70 1.35
CA ASP A 222 -19.01 21.47 2.75
C ASP A 222 -20.29 21.33 3.59
N THR A 223 -20.87 20.13 3.54
CA THR A 223 -22.06 19.78 4.31
C THR A 223 -21.81 19.72 5.81
N ILE A 224 -20.55 19.51 6.21
CA ILE A 224 -20.13 19.46 7.61
C ILE A 224 -20.28 20.82 8.26
N SER A 225 -19.68 21.86 7.67
CA SER A 225 -19.79 23.24 8.14
C SER A 225 -21.22 23.77 7.97
N LEU A 226 -21.93 23.34 6.92
CA LEU A 226 -23.34 23.69 6.72
C LEU A 226 -24.25 23.16 7.85
N SER A 227 -23.92 22.02 8.45
CA SER A 227 -24.64 21.44 9.59
C SER A 227 -24.38 22.15 10.94
N ASP A 228 -23.53 23.19 11.00
CA ASP A 228 -23.34 23.98 12.23
C ASP A 228 -24.52 24.94 12.47
N LYS A 229 -25.26 24.68 13.54
CA LYS A 229 -26.44 25.45 13.97
C LYS A 229 -26.11 26.50 15.02
N THR A 230 -24.88 26.49 15.54
CA THR A 230 -24.46 27.30 16.68
C THR A 230 -23.54 28.46 16.30
N ASN A 231 -22.66 28.26 15.31
CA ASN A 231 -21.70 29.25 14.87
C ASN A 231 -22.00 29.71 13.43
N PRO A 232 -22.66 30.87 13.26
CA PRO A 232 -22.98 31.39 11.94
C PRO A 232 -21.74 31.68 11.09
N ASN A 233 -20.55 31.90 11.67
CA ASN A 233 -19.35 32.16 10.87
C ASN A 233 -18.91 30.91 10.09
N VAL A 234 -19.14 29.73 10.66
CA VAL A 234 -18.85 28.44 10.03
C VAL A 234 -19.91 28.14 8.96
N SER A 235 -21.19 28.14 9.32
CA SER A 235 -22.25 27.73 8.40
C SER A 235 -22.57 28.75 7.31
N ARG A 236 -22.29 30.05 7.52
CA ARG A 236 -22.55 31.10 6.51
C ARG A 236 -21.80 30.89 5.21
N ILE A 237 -20.57 30.37 5.23
CA ILE A 237 -19.76 30.20 4.01
C ILE A 237 -20.40 29.20 3.03
N PRO A 238 -20.63 27.92 3.40
CA PRO A 238 -21.31 26.97 2.51
C PRO A 238 -22.76 27.39 2.22
N ARG A 239 -23.44 28.06 3.17
CA ARG A 239 -24.79 28.60 2.97
C ARG A 239 -24.85 29.63 1.85
N GLN A 240 -23.98 30.64 1.90
CA GLN A 240 -23.90 31.68 0.88
C GLN A 240 -23.55 31.11 -0.48
N PHE A 241 -22.62 30.13 -0.54
CA PHE A 241 -22.33 29.42 -1.78
C PHE A 241 -23.57 28.74 -2.35
N LEU A 242 -24.29 27.96 -1.53
CA LEU A 242 -25.47 27.21 -1.95
C LEU A 242 -26.62 28.14 -2.40
N ASP A 243 -26.84 29.25 -1.70
CA ASP A 243 -27.83 30.27 -2.06
C ASP A 243 -27.47 30.96 -3.40
N ASN A 244 -26.22 31.38 -3.55
CA ASN A 244 -25.74 32.00 -4.78
C ASN A 244 -25.78 31.03 -5.96
N PHE A 245 -25.43 29.77 -5.74
CA PHE A 245 -25.52 28.73 -6.75
C PHE A 245 -26.97 28.54 -7.21
N ALA A 246 -27.94 28.52 -6.29
CA ALA A 246 -29.36 28.37 -6.62
C ALA A 246 -29.92 29.55 -7.43
N MET A 247 -29.39 30.76 -7.25
CA MET A 247 -29.77 31.94 -8.04
C MET A 247 -29.09 32.00 -9.41
N GLY A 248 -28.00 31.27 -9.60
CA GLY A 248 -27.26 31.22 -10.86
C GLY A 248 -27.95 30.39 -11.94
N SER A 249 -27.61 30.68 -13.21
CA SER A 249 -28.00 29.84 -14.33
C SER A 249 -26.93 28.77 -14.58
N HIS A 250 -27.32 27.49 -14.48
CA HIS A 250 -26.44 26.34 -14.67
C HIS A 250 -27.01 25.46 -15.80
N PRO A 251 -26.60 25.67 -17.05
CA PRO A 251 -27.16 24.94 -18.20
C PRO A 251 -26.66 23.50 -18.31
N LEU A 252 -25.56 23.16 -17.63
CA LEU A 252 -24.96 21.84 -17.68
C LEU A 252 -25.57 20.90 -16.61
N PRO A 253 -25.57 19.57 -16.84
CA PRO A 253 -25.90 18.60 -15.80
C PRO A 253 -24.95 18.74 -14.60
N ARG A 254 -25.52 18.58 -13.40
CA ARG A 254 -24.83 18.86 -12.13
C ARG A 254 -24.49 17.57 -11.40
N ILE A 255 -23.25 17.49 -10.92
CA ILE A 255 -22.74 16.37 -10.10
C ILE A 255 -22.36 16.93 -8.74
N LEU A 256 -23.04 16.49 -7.69
CA LEU A 256 -22.76 16.94 -6.33
C LEU A 256 -21.73 16.03 -5.65
N LEU A 257 -20.74 16.63 -5.00
CA LEU A 257 -19.73 15.95 -4.20
C LEU A 257 -19.83 16.43 -2.75
N THR A 258 -20.04 15.51 -1.83
CA THR A 258 -20.02 15.75 -0.38
C THR A 258 -19.05 14.78 0.28
N HIS A 259 -18.63 15.07 1.52
CA HIS A 259 -17.96 14.06 2.32
C HIS A 259 -19.00 13.21 3.07
N VAL A 260 -19.79 13.82 3.95
CA VAL A 260 -20.82 13.09 4.69
C VAL A 260 -22.04 12.82 3.78
N PRO A 261 -22.56 11.59 3.77
CA PRO A 261 -23.76 11.23 3.03
C PRO A 261 -24.99 12.08 3.35
N LEU A 262 -25.90 12.22 2.38
CA LEU A 262 -27.21 12.81 2.63
C LEU A 262 -28.09 11.87 3.47
N TRP A 263 -29.07 12.46 4.15
CA TRP A 263 -30.03 11.72 4.97
C TRP A 263 -30.70 10.61 4.16
N ARG A 264 -30.82 9.42 4.78
CA ARG A 264 -31.43 8.24 4.18
C ARG A 264 -32.16 7.41 5.23
N ASP A 265 -33.18 6.68 4.82
CA ASP A 265 -33.91 5.72 5.63
C ASP A 265 -33.31 4.31 5.44
N PRO A 266 -32.61 3.73 6.44
CA PRO A 266 -32.00 2.41 6.31
C PRO A 266 -32.99 1.26 6.10
N GLU A 267 -34.26 1.43 6.49
CA GLU A 267 -35.28 0.40 6.33
C GLU A 267 -35.78 0.31 4.88
N GLN A 268 -35.77 1.44 4.16
CA GLN A 268 -36.26 1.53 2.78
C GLN A 268 -35.13 1.55 1.75
N GLN A 269 -34.03 2.23 2.06
CA GLN A 269 -32.94 2.52 1.12
C GLN A 269 -31.74 1.61 1.41
N THR A 270 -31.85 0.36 0.94
CA THR A 270 -30.74 -0.58 1.05
C THR A 270 -29.62 -0.24 0.07
N CYS A 271 -28.37 -0.25 0.55
CA CYS A 271 -27.14 0.19 -0.14
C CYS A 271 -26.72 -0.59 -1.42
N GLY A 272 -27.57 -1.47 -1.94
CA GLY A 272 -27.27 -2.31 -3.09
C GLY A 272 -26.28 -3.46 -2.80
N GLN A 273 -25.97 -4.24 -3.84
CA GLN A 273 -25.22 -5.50 -3.72
C GLN A 273 -23.70 -5.32 -3.57
N LEU A 274 -23.18 -4.14 -3.91
CA LEU A 274 -21.75 -3.84 -3.91
C LEU A 274 -21.21 -3.49 -2.51
N ARG A 275 -22.09 -3.27 -1.51
CA ARG A 275 -21.72 -3.11 -0.10
C ARG A 275 -21.10 -4.40 0.46
N GLU A 276 -19.97 -4.27 1.15
CA GLU A 276 -19.33 -5.40 1.84
C GLU A 276 -20.11 -5.81 3.10
N SER A 277 -20.49 -4.82 3.90
CA SER A 277 -21.30 -5.05 5.10
C SER A 277 -22.66 -5.65 4.74
N LYS A 278 -23.14 -6.58 5.59
CA LYS A 278 -24.48 -7.18 5.49
C LYS A 278 -25.49 -6.56 6.44
N GLU A 279 -25.00 -5.69 7.32
CA GLU A 279 -25.85 -4.94 8.23
C GLU A 279 -26.49 -3.75 7.50
N PRO A 280 -27.69 -3.31 7.91
CA PRO A 280 -28.30 -2.07 7.44
C PRO A 280 -27.36 -0.87 7.62
N PHE A 281 -27.59 0.19 6.84
CA PHE A 281 -26.79 1.40 6.94
C PHE A 281 -26.92 2.00 8.36
N PRO A 282 -25.82 2.26 9.08
CA PRO A 282 -25.88 2.73 10.45
C PRO A 282 -26.28 4.21 10.48
N ILE A 283 -27.31 4.57 11.26
CA ILE A 283 -27.62 5.97 11.59
C ILE A 283 -27.08 6.24 12.99
N GLN A 284 -25.92 6.88 13.06
CA GLN A 284 -25.19 7.10 14.30
C GLN A 284 -24.71 8.55 14.39
N LYS A 285 -24.70 9.07 15.62
CA LYS A 285 -24.14 10.37 15.97
C LYS A 285 -23.18 10.20 17.14
N GLY A 286 -21.98 10.72 16.99
CA GLY A 286 -20.93 10.73 17.99
C GLY A 286 -20.35 12.13 18.19
N HIS A 287 -19.27 12.21 18.96
CA HIS A 287 -18.53 13.46 19.06
C HIS A 287 -17.78 13.73 17.75
N GLN A 288 -18.04 14.89 17.12
CA GLN A 288 -17.44 15.29 15.84
C GLN A 288 -17.63 14.26 14.70
N TYR A 289 -18.74 13.51 14.72
CA TYR A 289 -19.04 12.47 13.74
C TYR A 289 -20.55 12.22 13.62
N GLN A 290 -21.03 12.03 12.40
CA GLN A 290 -22.39 11.60 12.09
C GLN A 290 -22.40 10.88 10.75
N THR A 291 -23.08 9.74 10.64
CA THR A 291 -23.05 8.90 9.41
C THR A 291 -23.84 9.48 8.23
N VAL A 292 -24.73 10.44 8.49
CA VAL A 292 -25.52 11.18 7.49
C VAL A 292 -25.74 12.60 8.00
N ILE A 293 -25.96 13.57 7.12
CA ILE A 293 -26.45 14.89 7.56
C ILE A 293 -27.97 14.88 7.80
N GLU A 294 -28.52 15.97 8.33
CA GLU A 294 -29.95 16.09 8.61
C GLU A 294 -30.83 16.14 7.34
N ASN A 295 -32.07 15.67 7.48
CA ASN A 295 -33.02 15.56 6.35
C ASN A 295 -33.42 16.91 5.77
N ASP A 296 -33.65 17.93 6.60
CA ASP A 296 -33.99 19.28 6.16
C ASP A 296 -32.87 19.90 5.31
N ILE A 297 -31.62 19.78 5.76
CA ILE A 297 -30.43 20.21 5.00
C ILE A 297 -30.30 19.41 3.70
N SER A 298 -30.51 18.08 3.76
CA SER A 298 -30.45 17.21 2.57
C SER A 298 -31.47 17.61 1.50
N GLN A 299 -32.73 17.83 1.90
CA GLN A 299 -33.80 18.25 0.99
C GLN A 299 -33.53 19.63 0.39
N GLU A 300 -32.99 20.54 1.18
CA GLU A 300 -32.62 21.86 0.70
C GLU A 300 -31.49 21.80 -0.35
N ILE A 301 -30.43 21.04 -0.09
CA ILE A 301 -29.33 20.81 -1.02
C ILE A 301 -29.86 20.24 -2.34
N LEU A 302 -30.68 19.20 -2.27
CA LEU A 302 -31.25 18.55 -3.46
C LEU A 302 -32.13 19.52 -4.27
N THR A 303 -32.95 20.34 -3.60
CA THR A 303 -33.85 21.28 -4.26
C THR A 303 -33.09 22.44 -4.92
N LYS A 304 -32.01 22.93 -4.30
CA LYS A 304 -31.18 24.03 -4.82
C LYS A 304 -30.23 23.58 -5.92
N ILE A 305 -29.54 22.48 -5.71
CA ILE A 305 -28.52 21.98 -6.66
C ILE A 305 -29.17 21.18 -7.79
N GLN A 306 -30.22 20.40 -7.51
CA GLN A 306 -30.85 19.48 -8.48
C GLN A 306 -29.82 18.64 -9.26
N PRO A 307 -28.97 17.85 -8.56
CA PRO A 307 -27.96 17.03 -9.21
C PRO A 307 -28.59 15.85 -9.98
N GLU A 308 -27.91 15.42 -11.04
CA GLU A 308 -28.25 14.17 -11.74
C GLU A 308 -27.75 12.95 -10.95
N ILE A 309 -26.55 13.09 -10.36
CA ILE A 309 -25.95 12.13 -9.45
C ILE A 309 -25.13 12.88 -8.40
N LEU A 310 -25.02 12.29 -7.21
CA LEU A 310 -24.15 12.77 -6.15
C LEU A 310 -23.26 11.66 -5.58
N PHE A 311 -22.06 12.04 -5.11
CA PHE A 311 -21.09 11.12 -4.53
C PHE A 311 -20.68 11.60 -3.14
N SER A 312 -20.67 10.68 -2.17
CA SER A 312 -20.26 10.90 -0.77
C SER A 312 -19.10 9.98 -0.36
N GLY A 313 -18.48 10.24 0.79
CA GLY A 313 -17.48 9.40 1.46
C GLY A 313 -17.96 8.96 2.86
N ASP A 314 -17.09 9.05 3.88
CA ASP A 314 -17.36 8.86 5.33
C ASP A 314 -17.72 7.43 5.78
N ASP A 315 -18.67 6.74 5.13
CA ASP A 315 -19.07 5.36 5.52
C ASP A 315 -18.00 4.30 5.19
N HIS A 316 -16.98 4.67 4.41
CA HIS A 316 -15.90 3.82 3.88
C HIS A 316 -16.33 2.65 2.99
N ASP A 317 -17.60 2.22 3.02
CA ASP A 317 -18.13 1.15 2.20
C ASP A 317 -19.02 1.70 1.08
N HIS A 318 -19.23 0.89 0.03
CA HIS A 318 -20.09 1.30 -1.06
C HIS A 318 -21.55 1.30 -0.61
N CYS A 319 -22.28 2.37 -0.94
CA CYS A 319 -23.72 2.42 -0.74
C CYS A 319 -24.38 3.20 -1.89
N GLN A 320 -25.30 2.56 -2.60
CA GLN A 320 -26.04 3.20 -3.69
C GLN A 320 -27.52 3.30 -3.36
N ILE A 321 -28.08 4.51 -3.42
CA ILE A 321 -29.48 4.81 -3.12
C ILE A 321 -30.05 5.87 -4.08
N SER A 322 -31.37 6.05 -4.06
CA SER A 322 -32.05 7.14 -4.77
C SER A 322 -32.75 8.06 -3.78
N HIS A 323 -32.52 9.36 -3.90
CA HIS A 323 -33.25 10.40 -3.19
C HIS A 323 -34.43 10.89 -4.01
N SER A 324 -35.55 11.15 -3.35
CA SER A 324 -36.72 11.80 -3.94
C SER A 324 -36.91 13.16 -3.27
N TYR A 325 -37.09 14.22 -4.06
CA TYR A 325 -37.25 15.58 -3.55
C TYR A 325 -38.25 16.39 -4.39
N PRO A 326 -39.01 17.32 -3.77
CA PRO A 326 -39.96 18.15 -4.48
C PRO A 326 -39.26 19.30 -5.22
N PHE A 327 -39.61 19.51 -6.50
CA PHE A 327 -39.15 20.64 -7.28
C PHE A 327 -40.27 21.15 -8.20
N GLN A 328 -40.70 22.40 -8.00
CA GLN A 328 -41.75 23.06 -8.81
C GLN A 328 -43.03 22.21 -8.98
N GLY A 329 -43.50 21.60 -7.89
CA GLY A 329 -44.72 20.78 -7.87
C GLY A 329 -44.56 19.38 -8.49
N LYS A 330 -43.35 18.98 -8.89
CA LYS A 330 -43.02 17.62 -9.35
C LYS A 330 -42.03 16.95 -8.39
N THR A 331 -42.07 15.62 -8.30
CA THR A 331 -41.04 14.85 -7.61
C THR A 331 -39.88 14.59 -8.59
N LYS A 332 -38.67 14.98 -8.20
CA LYS A 332 -37.43 14.64 -8.88
C LYS A 332 -36.66 13.62 -8.07
N ASN A 333 -35.83 12.84 -8.78
CA ASN A 333 -34.96 11.86 -8.17
C ASN A 333 -33.49 12.20 -8.44
N ALA A 334 -32.62 11.95 -7.46
CA ALA A 334 -31.16 12.02 -7.60
C ALA A 334 -30.53 10.75 -7.06
N GLN A 335 -29.61 10.15 -7.82
CA GLN A 335 -28.86 8.98 -7.35
C GLN A 335 -27.74 9.44 -6.42
N GLU A 336 -27.52 8.71 -5.32
CA GLU A 336 -26.34 8.87 -4.47
C GLU A 336 -25.52 7.59 -4.48
N ILE A 337 -24.20 7.74 -4.65
CA ILE A 337 -23.21 6.68 -4.43
C ILE A 337 -22.24 7.15 -3.35
N THR A 338 -22.30 6.51 -2.18
CA THR A 338 -21.24 6.60 -1.19
C THR A 338 -20.05 5.78 -1.70
N VAL A 339 -18.94 6.48 -1.94
CA VAL A 339 -17.72 5.97 -2.53
C VAL A 339 -16.95 5.23 -1.46
N LYS A 340 -16.53 4.01 -1.82
CA LYS A 340 -15.72 3.16 -0.97
C LYS A 340 -14.36 3.80 -0.69
N SER A 341 -13.85 3.67 0.53
CA SER A 341 -12.54 4.19 0.90
C SER A 341 -11.45 3.57 0.03
N CYS A 342 -10.50 4.41 -0.39
CA CYS A 342 -9.31 3.98 -1.12
C CYS A 342 -8.18 3.52 -0.19
N ALA A 343 -8.34 3.67 1.12
CA ALA A 343 -7.39 3.30 2.16
C ALA A 343 -7.54 1.85 2.61
N MET A 344 -6.42 1.25 3.03
CA MET A 344 -6.39 -0.15 3.46
C MET A 344 -6.75 -0.37 4.93
N ASN A 345 -6.86 0.70 5.72
CA ASN A 345 -6.99 0.69 7.18
C ASN A 345 -8.38 1.10 7.69
N MET A 346 -9.39 1.16 6.82
CA MET A 346 -10.73 1.71 7.14
C MET A 346 -11.83 0.65 7.35
N GLY A 347 -11.47 -0.50 7.90
CA GLY A 347 -12.44 -1.55 8.29
C GLY A 347 -13.07 -2.35 7.15
N ILE A 348 -12.84 -1.96 5.89
CA ILE A 348 -13.26 -2.68 4.68
C ILE A 348 -12.18 -3.66 4.20
N SER A 349 -12.60 -4.76 3.57
CA SER A 349 -11.67 -5.79 3.09
C SER A 349 -11.13 -5.52 1.67
N ARG A 350 -11.86 -4.76 0.84
CA ARG A 350 -11.50 -4.48 -0.56
C ARG A 350 -11.60 -2.99 -0.89
N PRO A 351 -10.55 -2.19 -0.61
CA PRO A 351 -10.54 -0.77 -0.96
C PRO A 351 -10.81 -0.56 -2.45
N ALA A 352 -11.42 0.57 -2.81
CA ALA A 352 -11.78 0.89 -4.19
C ALA A 352 -11.76 2.39 -4.44
N ILE A 353 -11.90 2.78 -5.70
CA ILE A 353 -12.19 4.14 -6.15
C ILE A 353 -13.41 4.10 -7.06
N GLN A 354 -14.13 5.21 -7.17
CA GLN A 354 -15.23 5.32 -8.12
C GLN A 354 -14.73 6.00 -9.39
N LEU A 355 -14.93 5.36 -10.54
CA LEU A 355 -14.62 5.92 -11.85
C LEU A 355 -15.89 6.47 -12.47
N LEU A 356 -15.79 7.64 -13.08
CA LEU A 356 -16.91 8.33 -13.71
C LEU A 356 -16.49 8.77 -15.12
N SER A 357 -17.23 8.33 -16.12
CA SER A 357 -17.07 8.73 -17.51
C SER A 357 -18.22 9.66 -17.88
N LEU A 358 -17.88 10.81 -18.45
CA LEU A 358 -18.83 11.85 -18.81
C LEU A 358 -18.84 12.05 -20.32
N TYR A 359 -20.02 12.10 -20.91
CA TYR A 359 -20.20 12.41 -22.32
C TYR A 359 -21.48 13.23 -22.50
N ASN A 360 -21.29 14.50 -22.83
CA ASN A 360 -22.38 15.46 -23.05
C ASN A 360 -22.00 16.40 -24.21
N PRO A 361 -22.05 15.94 -25.47
CA PRO A 361 -21.70 16.77 -26.62
C PRO A 361 -22.72 17.90 -26.81
N SER A 362 -22.23 19.10 -27.09
CA SER A 362 -23.05 20.32 -27.23
C SER A 362 -24.10 20.21 -28.33
N ASP A 363 -23.86 19.42 -29.39
CA ASP A 363 -24.78 19.23 -30.52
C ASP A 363 -26.05 18.45 -30.16
N LEU A 364 -26.06 17.64 -29.09
CA LEU A 364 -27.26 16.93 -28.62
C LEU A 364 -28.29 17.87 -27.98
N THR A 365 -27.87 19.06 -27.53
CA THR A 365 -28.81 20.07 -27.01
C THR A 365 -29.71 20.65 -28.12
N MET A 366 -29.25 20.64 -29.37
CA MET A 366 -30.01 21.10 -30.55
C MET A 366 -30.98 20.02 -31.09
N VAL A 367 -30.71 18.74 -30.85
CA VAL A 367 -31.54 17.61 -31.32
C VAL A 367 -32.64 17.24 -30.32
N ASN A 368 -32.40 17.42 -29.02
CA ASN A 368 -33.34 17.03 -27.96
C ASN A 368 -34.43 18.08 -27.65
N ALA A 369 -34.50 19.17 -28.41
CA ALA A 369 -35.55 20.18 -28.31
C ALA A 369 -36.95 19.68 -28.75
N GLY A 370 -37.09 18.42 -29.15
CA GLY A 370 -38.37 17.83 -29.55
C GLY A 370 -38.53 16.31 -29.36
N GLY A 371 -37.65 15.65 -28.60
CA GLY A 371 -37.65 14.18 -28.45
C GLY A 371 -37.47 13.70 -27.01
N GLU A 372 -38.38 12.85 -26.55
CA GLU A 372 -38.54 12.35 -25.18
C GLU A 372 -37.59 11.18 -24.84
N TYR A 373 -36.29 11.33 -25.14
CA TYR A 373 -35.23 10.42 -24.67
C TYR A 373 -34.00 11.23 -24.24
N ALA A 374 -33.98 11.68 -22.99
CA ALA A 374 -32.78 12.25 -22.38
C ALA A 374 -31.73 11.14 -22.21
N SER A 375 -30.78 11.05 -23.15
CA SER A 375 -29.64 10.15 -23.04
C SER A 375 -28.84 10.49 -21.77
N LYS A 376 -28.66 9.52 -20.87
CA LYS A 376 -27.85 9.66 -19.66
C LYS A 376 -26.44 10.15 -20.03
N THR A 377 -25.99 11.26 -19.45
CA THR A 377 -24.72 11.92 -19.83
C THR A 377 -23.51 11.43 -19.02
N TYR A 378 -23.72 10.45 -18.14
CA TYR A 378 -22.68 9.85 -17.32
C TYR A 378 -22.80 8.32 -17.20
N GLN A 379 -21.65 7.67 -17.05
CA GLN A 379 -21.52 6.25 -16.70
C GLN A 379 -20.51 6.11 -15.57
N THR A 380 -20.67 5.13 -14.68
CA THR A 380 -19.85 5.02 -13.48
C THR A 380 -19.55 3.56 -13.17
N GLU A 381 -18.33 3.28 -12.72
CA GLU A 381 -17.83 1.93 -12.44
C GLU A 381 -16.99 1.91 -11.15
N LEU A 382 -17.23 0.92 -10.29
CA LEU A 382 -16.46 0.74 -9.05
C LEU A 382 -15.15 0.00 -9.36
N CYS A 383 -14.01 0.69 -9.23
CA CYS A 383 -12.70 0.10 -9.47
C CYS A 383 -12.03 -0.37 -8.19
N TYR A 384 -11.97 -1.68 -7.98
CA TYR A 384 -11.28 -2.26 -6.82
C TYR A 384 -9.76 -2.08 -6.88
N MET A 385 -9.21 -1.65 -5.75
CA MET A 385 -7.77 -1.63 -5.51
C MET A 385 -7.24 -3.05 -5.23
N PRO A 386 -5.92 -3.28 -5.36
CA PRO A 386 -5.32 -4.55 -4.98
C PRO A 386 -5.59 -4.90 -3.52
N ASP A 387 -5.88 -6.18 -3.25
CA ASP A 387 -6.04 -6.70 -1.88
C ASP A 387 -4.81 -6.33 -1.03
N PRO A 388 -4.97 -5.45 -0.02
CA PRO A 388 -3.84 -4.94 0.75
C PRO A 388 -3.17 -6.01 1.62
N TYR A 389 -3.93 -7.02 2.06
CA TYR A 389 -3.46 -8.05 2.98
C TYR A 389 -2.86 -9.26 2.27
N LYS A 390 -3.18 -9.48 0.99
CA LYS A 390 -2.65 -10.61 0.23
C LYS A 390 -1.14 -10.52 0.05
N ALA A 391 -0.60 -9.35 -0.32
CA ALA A 391 0.84 -9.16 -0.47
C ALA A 391 1.57 -9.43 0.86
N ILE A 392 1.08 -8.84 1.96
CA ILE A 392 1.63 -9.01 3.31
C ILE A 392 1.66 -10.50 3.70
N ARG A 393 0.54 -11.22 3.54
CA ARG A 393 0.47 -12.66 3.82
C ARG A 393 1.49 -13.45 3.02
N MET A 394 1.69 -13.11 1.74
CA MET A 394 2.64 -13.80 0.87
C MET A 394 4.09 -13.49 1.23
N TYR A 395 4.40 -12.29 1.68
CA TYR A 395 5.71 -11.96 2.23
C TYR A 395 5.98 -12.74 3.53
N LEU A 396 4.98 -12.88 4.41
CA LEU A 396 5.11 -13.72 5.61
C LEU A 396 5.37 -15.20 5.26
N TRP A 397 4.65 -15.75 4.28
CA TRP A 397 4.91 -17.10 3.77
C TRP A 397 6.30 -17.24 3.15
N GLY A 398 6.75 -16.24 2.38
CA GLY A 398 8.10 -16.20 1.82
C GLY A 398 9.19 -16.18 2.90
N LEU A 399 8.96 -15.45 3.99
CA LEU A 399 9.85 -15.41 5.15
C LEU A 399 9.90 -16.76 5.87
N LEU A 400 8.74 -17.37 6.13
CA LEU A 400 8.67 -18.68 6.77
C LEU A 400 9.36 -19.75 5.91
N PHE A 401 9.09 -19.76 4.60
CA PHE A 401 9.74 -20.66 3.65
C PHE A 401 11.26 -20.48 3.64
N SER A 402 11.74 -19.22 3.61
CA SER A 402 13.17 -18.91 3.64
C SER A 402 13.84 -19.39 4.93
N ALA A 403 13.20 -19.15 6.09
CA ALA A 403 13.69 -19.60 7.38
C ALA A 403 13.73 -21.14 7.47
N ALA A 404 12.66 -21.81 7.04
CA ALA A 404 12.59 -23.27 6.99
C ALA A 404 13.63 -23.87 6.04
N PHE A 405 13.85 -23.26 4.88
CA PHE A 405 14.84 -23.71 3.90
C PHE A 405 16.28 -23.60 4.45
N ILE A 406 16.63 -22.45 5.05
CA ILE A 406 17.95 -22.26 5.69
C ILE A 406 18.10 -23.18 6.91
N ALA A 407 17.04 -23.41 7.69
CA ALA A 407 17.05 -24.33 8.81
C ALA A 407 17.27 -25.78 8.34
N TYR A 408 16.57 -26.22 7.31
CA TYR A 408 16.75 -27.56 6.72
C TYR A 408 18.19 -27.76 6.24
N MET A 409 18.75 -26.75 5.57
CA MET A 409 20.14 -26.76 5.11
C MET A 409 21.16 -26.95 6.25
N HIS A 410 20.96 -26.34 7.41
CA HIS A 410 21.94 -26.35 8.50
C HIS A 410 21.73 -27.44 9.56
N PHE A 411 20.47 -27.80 9.85
CA PHE A 411 20.13 -28.79 10.88
C PHE A 411 20.02 -30.21 10.31
N PHE A 412 19.77 -30.36 9.01
CA PHE A 412 19.67 -31.66 8.34
C PHE A 412 20.57 -31.77 7.08
N PRO A 413 21.88 -31.45 7.16
CA PRO A 413 22.74 -31.29 5.98
C PRO A 413 22.90 -32.57 5.15
N LYS A 414 22.94 -33.76 5.77
CA LYS A 414 23.00 -35.05 5.04
C LYS A 414 21.77 -35.26 4.16
N SER A 415 20.58 -34.97 4.70
CA SER A 415 19.31 -35.08 3.96
C SER A 415 19.25 -34.02 2.86
N PHE A 416 19.63 -32.78 3.19
CA PHE A 416 19.70 -31.67 2.25
C PHE A 416 20.64 -31.96 1.08
N ASN A 417 21.84 -32.48 1.34
CA ASN A 417 22.81 -32.85 0.32
C ASN A 417 22.27 -33.94 -0.61
N ASN A 418 21.70 -35.00 -0.03
CA ASN A 418 21.17 -36.12 -0.81
C ASN A 418 19.99 -35.70 -1.72
N ARG A 419 19.10 -34.84 -1.23
CA ARG A 419 17.91 -34.41 -1.98
C ARG A 419 18.15 -33.16 -2.80
N VAL A 420 18.40 -32.03 -2.12
CA VAL A 420 18.45 -30.70 -2.74
C VAL A 420 19.76 -30.50 -3.49
N ALA A 421 20.92 -30.77 -2.89
CA ALA A 421 22.19 -30.54 -3.58
C ALA A 421 22.37 -31.45 -4.81
N THR A 422 21.89 -32.69 -4.76
CA THR A 422 21.89 -33.60 -5.91
C THR A 422 21.00 -33.07 -7.04
N ILE A 423 19.78 -32.62 -6.75
CA ILE A 423 18.87 -32.05 -7.76
C ILE A 423 19.48 -30.78 -8.35
N MET A 424 19.97 -29.88 -7.51
CA MET A 424 20.60 -28.62 -7.94
C MET A 424 21.83 -28.89 -8.83
N ASN A 425 22.63 -29.90 -8.49
CA ASN A 425 23.75 -30.30 -9.34
C ASN A 425 23.24 -30.75 -10.71
N ARG A 426 22.23 -31.62 -10.78
CA ARG A 426 21.66 -32.08 -12.07
C ARG A 426 21.05 -30.97 -12.91
N VAL A 427 20.36 -30.02 -12.29
CA VAL A 427 19.66 -28.92 -12.99
C VAL A 427 20.63 -27.87 -13.50
N PHE A 428 21.66 -27.53 -12.72
CA PHE A 428 22.56 -26.41 -13.01
C PHE A 428 23.94 -26.81 -13.54
N THR A 429 24.28 -28.10 -13.57
CA THR A 429 25.40 -28.58 -14.39
C THR A 429 24.87 -29.10 -15.71
N ARG A 430 25.28 -28.46 -16.81
CA ARG A 430 25.07 -29.03 -18.15
C ARG A 430 25.82 -30.36 -18.22
N PRO A 431 25.31 -31.38 -18.93
CA PRO A 431 26.16 -32.51 -19.29
C PRO A 431 27.32 -31.95 -20.10
N ASP A 432 28.55 -32.12 -19.61
CA ASP A 432 29.74 -31.74 -20.36
C ASP A 432 29.76 -32.58 -21.65
N GLY A 433 29.36 -31.97 -22.76
CA GLY A 433 29.61 -32.49 -24.09
C GLY A 433 31.09 -32.31 -24.40
N ASN A 434 31.92 -33.23 -23.89
CA ASN A 434 33.21 -33.64 -24.43
C ASN A 434 33.97 -34.52 -23.42
N THR A 435 33.60 -35.79 -23.35
CA THR A 435 34.56 -36.89 -23.13
C THR A 435 34.04 -38.10 -23.87
N SER A 436 34.54 -38.31 -25.09
CA SER A 436 34.43 -39.58 -25.81
C SER A 436 35.32 -40.61 -25.12
N ASP A 437 34.87 -41.13 -23.98
CA ASP A 437 35.44 -42.33 -23.37
C ASP A 437 34.56 -43.52 -23.73
N LEU A 438 35.12 -44.38 -24.59
CA LEU A 438 34.57 -45.68 -24.98
C LEU A 438 34.16 -46.52 -23.74
N PRO A 439 33.00 -47.20 -23.75
CA PRO A 439 32.58 -47.98 -22.60
C PRO A 439 33.35 -49.31 -22.54
N LEU A 440 34.29 -49.43 -21.60
CA LEU A 440 34.80 -50.72 -21.15
C LEU A 440 33.77 -51.39 -20.21
N PRO A 441 33.42 -52.67 -20.42
CA PRO A 441 32.43 -53.34 -19.60
C PRO A 441 33.09 -53.84 -18.31
N THR A 442 32.77 -53.23 -17.17
CA THR A 442 32.96 -53.89 -15.87
C THR A 442 31.75 -53.68 -14.97
N SER A 443 31.15 -54.80 -14.61
CA SER A 443 30.10 -55.00 -13.63
C SER A 443 30.59 -54.61 -12.23
N ILE A 444 30.44 -53.35 -11.81
CA ILE A 444 30.73 -52.94 -10.42
C ILE A 444 29.69 -51.94 -9.92
N SER A 445 28.76 -52.49 -9.14
CA SER A 445 28.14 -51.98 -7.91
C SER A 445 27.52 -50.56 -7.89
N LYS A 446 26.40 -50.46 -7.18
CA LYS A 446 25.60 -49.25 -6.83
C LYS A 446 26.38 -48.16 -6.03
N SER A 447 27.71 -48.15 -6.08
CA SER A 447 28.65 -47.30 -5.34
C SER A 447 29.03 -45.99 -6.07
N LYS A 448 28.94 -45.93 -7.41
CA LYS A 448 29.37 -44.73 -8.19
C LYS A 448 28.54 -43.45 -7.90
N SER A 449 27.32 -43.56 -7.37
CA SER A 449 26.51 -42.39 -7.00
C SER A 449 27.04 -41.61 -5.78
N LYS A 450 27.70 -42.28 -4.82
CA LYS A 450 28.16 -41.63 -3.58
C LYS A 450 29.48 -40.87 -3.72
N LYS A 451 30.35 -41.23 -4.67
CA LYS A 451 31.67 -40.58 -4.85
C LYS A 451 31.61 -39.22 -5.59
N SER A 452 30.50 -38.91 -6.28
CA SER A 452 30.32 -37.62 -6.97
C SER A 452 29.90 -36.47 -6.05
N LEU A 453 29.28 -36.76 -4.90
CA LEU A 453 28.73 -35.70 -4.02
C LEU A 453 29.78 -34.93 -3.21
N THR A 454 30.96 -35.51 -2.94
CA THR A 454 32.00 -34.86 -2.11
C THR A 454 32.67 -33.66 -2.79
N HIS A 455 32.53 -33.52 -4.11
CA HIS A 455 33.02 -32.37 -4.90
C HIS A 455 31.91 -31.52 -5.53
N SER A 456 30.63 -31.77 -5.20
CA SER A 456 29.55 -30.96 -5.74
C SER A 456 29.67 -29.51 -5.24
N LYS A 457 29.61 -28.56 -6.18
CA LYS A 457 29.57 -27.11 -5.91
C LYS A 457 28.38 -26.71 -5.02
N TYR A 458 27.37 -27.58 -4.89
CA TYR A 458 26.16 -27.37 -4.10
C TYR A 458 26.17 -28.10 -2.75
N ALA A 459 27.19 -28.92 -2.44
CA ALA A 459 27.25 -29.62 -1.17
C ALA A 459 27.48 -28.66 0.02
N VAL A 460 26.70 -28.89 1.08
CA VAL A 460 26.72 -28.19 2.36
C VAL A 460 27.52 -29.00 3.38
N ASN A 461 28.20 -28.33 4.30
CA ASN A 461 28.99 -29.02 5.33
C ASN A 461 28.09 -29.89 6.22
N ASP A 462 28.48 -31.14 6.44
CA ASP A 462 27.71 -32.12 7.24
C ASP A 462 27.61 -31.78 8.74
N THR A 463 28.35 -30.76 9.21
CA THR A 463 28.36 -30.35 10.61
C THR A 463 27.26 -29.34 10.92
N ARG A 464 26.39 -29.67 11.88
CA ARG A 464 25.39 -28.73 12.41
C ARG A 464 26.06 -27.56 13.13
N SER A 465 25.62 -26.34 12.85
CA SER A 465 26.14 -25.13 13.49
C SER A 465 25.07 -24.03 13.52
N ILE A 466 24.62 -23.67 14.73
CA ILE A 466 23.67 -22.56 14.94
C ILE A 466 24.28 -21.23 14.50
N LYS A 467 25.58 -21.01 14.77
CA LYS A 467 26.29 -19.81 14.32
C LYS A 467 26.30 -19.69 12.79
N GLN A 468 26.40 -20.83 12.09
CA GLN A 468 26.38 -20.85 10.63
C GLN A 468 24.98 -20.56 10.07
N PHE A 469 23.94 -21.10 10.72
CA PHE A 469 22.55 -20.80 10.42
C PHE A 469 22.27 -19.30 10.57
N LEU A 470 22.61 -18.71 11.71
CA LEU A 470 22.39 -17.28 11.99
C LEU A 470 23.10 -16.39 10.97
N VAL A 471 24.37 -16.67 10.63
CA VAL A 471 25.10 -15.88 9.63
C VAL A 471 24.43 -15.94 8.25
N ASN A 472 24.05 -17.12 7.75
CA ASN A 472 23.39 -17.21 6.45
C ASN A 472 21.98 -16.59 6.46
N ALA A 473 21.24 -16.71 7.57
CA ALA A 473 19.93 -16.09 7.73
C ALA A 473 20.03 -14.55 7.74
N ILE A 474 21.00 -13.98 8.48
CA ILE A 474 21.26 -12.53 8.50
C ILE A 474 21.68 -12.04 7.12
N VAL A 475 22.60 -12.75 6.44
CA VAL A 475 23.04 -12.37 5.09
C VAL A 475 21.86 -12.37 4.11
N LEU A 476 20.99 -13.40 4.15
CA LEU A 476 19.79 -13.40 3.32
C LEU A 476 18.87 -12.22 3.67
N PHE A 477 18.57 -12.01 4.94
CA PHE A 477 17.71 -10.90 5.39
C PHE A 477 18.23 -9.55 4.89
N VAL A 478 19.50 -9.25 5.15
CA VAL A 478 20.17 -8.01 4.71
C VAL A 478 20.18 -7.89 3.19
N SER A 479 20.28 -9.00 2.44
CA SER A 479 20.23 -8.96 0.96
C SER A 479 18.84 -8.71 0.39
N VAL A 480 17.78 -9.08 1.11
CA VAL A 480 16.38 -8.90 0.66
C VAL A 480 15.85 -7.50 0.99
N MET A 481 16.29 -6.89 2.10
CA MET A 481 15.85 -5.55 2.50
C MET A 481 16.01 -4.47 1.41
N PRO A 482 17.11 -4.40 0.64
CA PRO A 482 17.25 -3.46 -0.48
C PRO A 482 16.16 -3.60 -1.55
N ILE A 483 15.60 -4.80 -1.77
CA ILE A 483 14.49 -4.99 -2.71
C ILE A 483 13.26 -4.24 -2.19
N PHE A 484 12.89 -4.44 -0.93
CA PHE A 484 11.79 -3.69 -0.32
C PHE A 484 12.02 -2.19 -0.36
N ILE A 485 13.23 -1.73 0.01
CA ILE A 485 13.57 -0.30 -0.02
C ILE A 485 13.39 0.27 -1.43
N TYR A 486 13.89 -0.41 -2.47
CA TYR A 486 13.73 0.03 -3.85
C TYR A 486 12.25 0.17 -4.23
N PHE A 487 11.42 -0.85 -3.94
CA PHE A 487 9.99 -0.78 -4.25
C PHE A 487 9.25 0.29 -3.43
N TYR A 488 9.66 0.56 -2.19
CA TYR A 488 8.98 1.52 -1.33
C TYR A 488 9.42 2.97 -1.56
N THR A 489 10.54 3.20 -2.27
CA THR A 489 11.11 4.54 -2.47
C THR A 489 11.16 4.97 -3.93
N VAL A 490 11.27 4.04 -4.88
CA VAL A 490 11.48 4.34 -6.31
C VAL A 490 10.28 3.95 -7.17
N VAL A 491 9.77 2.73 -6.97
CA VAL A 491 8.68 2.16 -7.79
C VAL A 491 7.34 2.65 -7.30
#